data_AF-A0A8J4F8V9-F1
#
_entry.id   AF-A0A8J4F8V9-F1
#
_cell.length_a   1.000
_cell.length_b   1.000
_cell.length_c   1.000
_cell.angle_alpha   90.00
_cell.angle_beta   90.00
_cell.angle_gamma   90.00
#
_symmetry.space_group_name_H-M   'P 1'
#
loop_
_entity.id
_entity.type
_entity.pdbx_description
1 polymer ?
#
loop_
_entity_poly.entity_id
_entity_poly.type
_entity_poly.pdbx_seq_one_letter_code
_entity_poly.pdbx_strand_id
1 'polypeptide(L)'
;MLKQALPGCEPEDLLTGREPHPIQFPNHHSTEKHAEYVRQEVQKAIDRGVIARWTPEMGSPTVVNGLRVVESKGGHKLRLCMNPMYPNLFMKIPPVKYETIADVCGFVQEGDWLFTTDDTSGYWNLLLH
;
A
#
# COMPACT_ATOMS: atom_id res chain seq x y z
N MET A 1 -4.61 -16.25 -1.15
CA MET A 1 -5.25 -14.99 -0.71
C MET A 1 -6.78 -15.07 -0.84
N LEU A 2 -7.36 -15.15 -2.05
CA LEU A 2 -8.83 -15.20 -2.22
C LEU A 2 -9.50 -16.36 -1.48
N LYS A 3 -9.06 -17.60 -1.69
CA LYS A 3 -9.58 -18.78 -0.95
C LYS A 3 -9.35 -18.72 0.58
N GLN A 4 -8.40 -17.93 1.05
CA GLN A 4 -8.16 -17.74 2.49
C GLN A 4 -9.14 -16.71 3.08
N ALA A 5 -9.51 -15.69 2.29
CA ALA A 5 -10.50 -14.70 2.69
C ALA A 5 -11.93 -15.21 2.56
N LEU A 6 -12.20 -16.04 1.54
CA LEU A 6 -13.51 -16.64 1.29
C LEU A 6 -13.35 -18.14 1.01
N PRO A 7 -13.31 -18.99 2.06
CA PRO A 7 -13.23 -20.44 1.89
C PRO A 7 -14.40 -20.97 1.07
N GLY A 8 -14.11 -21.83 0.08
CA GLY A 8 -15.12 -22.40 -0.82
C GLY A 8 -15.53 -21.51 -2.00
N CYS A 9 -14.88 -20.35 -2.21
CA CYS A 9 -15.07 -19.57 -3.43
C CYS A 9 -14.33 -20.19 -4.63
N GLU A 10 -14.86 -19.94 -5.81
CA GLU A 10 -14.13 -20.06 -7.07
C GLU A 10 -13.43 -18.72 -7.37
N PRO A 11 -12.08 -18.64 -7.31
CA PRO A 11 -11.36 -17.39 -7.49
C PRO A 11 -11.62 -16.67 -8.80
N GLU A 12 -11.85 -17.42 -9.87
CA GLU A 12 -12.10 -16.93 -11.22
C GLU A 12 -13.32 -16.01 -11.25
N ASP A 13 -14.38 -16.35 -10.51
CA ASP A 13 -15.60 -15.54 -10.41
C ASP A 13 -15.30 -14.16 -9.81
N LEU A 14 -14.42 -14.10 -8.81
CA LEU A 14 -13.98 -12.87 -8.14
C LEU A 14 -13.01 -12.04 -8.98
N LEU A 15 -12.53 -12.56 -10.11
CA LEU A 15 -11.62 -11.86 -11.02
C LEU A 15 -12.32 -11.35 -12.28
N THR A 16 -13.63 -11.56 -12.40
CA THR A 16 -14.43 -11.09 -13.53
C THR A 16 -14.79 -9.60 -13.41
N GLY A 17 -15.04 -8.95 -14.55
CA GLY A 17 -15.54 -7.57 -14.60
C GLY A 17 -14.44 -6.51 -14.67
N ARG A 18 -14.83 -5.25 -14.40
CA ARG A 18 -13.93 -4.08 -14.44
C ARG A 18 -13.62 -3.51 -13.06
N GLU A 19 -14.33 -3.97 -12.04
CA GLU A 19 -14.24 -3.49 -10.66
C GLU A 19 -14.08 -4.68 -9.72
N PRO A 20 -13.40 -4.49 -8.57
CA PRO A 20 -13.22 -5.57 -7.61
C PRO A 20 -14.55 -5.99 -6.99
N HIS A 21 -14.75 -7.31 -6.84
CA HIS A 21 -15.89 -7.84 -6.08
C HIS A 21 -15.73 -7.64 -4.57
N PRO A 22 -16.84 -7.54 -3.82
CA PRO A 22 -16.82 -7.42 -2.36
C PRO A 22 -16.04 -8.54 -1.66
N ILE A 23 -15.00 -8.19 -0.90
CA ILE A 23 -14.19 -9.17 -0.15
C ILE A 23 -13.47 -8.55 1.05
N GLN A 24 -13.28 -9.35 2.11
CA GLN A 24 -12.55 -8.94 3.29
C GLN A 24 -11.40 -9.91 3.58
N PHE A 25 -10.17 -9.39 3.56
CA PHE A 25 -8.97 -10.15 3.87
C PHE A 25 -8.62 -10.04 5.36
N PRO A 26 -8.29 -11.16 6.03
CA PRO A 26 -7.87 -11.11 7.43
C PRO A 26 -6.48 -10.47 7.56
N ASN A 27 -6.21 -9.92 8.75
CA ASN A 27 -4.86 -9.51 9.10
C ASN A 27 -3.91 -10.72 9.16
N HIS A 28 -2.65 -10.48 8.83
CA HIS A 28 -1.60 -11.49 9.00
C HIS A 28 -1.21 -11.61 10.47
N HIS A 29 -0.88 -12.82 10.97
CA HIS A 29 -0.54 -13.08 12.39
C HIS A 29 0.52 -12.12 12.98
N SER A 30 1.39 -11.54 12.15
CA SER A 30 2.37 -10.55 12.61
C SER A 30 1.75 -9.26 13.17
N THR A 31 0.49 -8.94 12.84
CA THR A 31 -0.21 -7.81 13.46
C THR A 31 -0.53 -8.08 14.92
N GLU A 32 -0.83 -9.32 15.29
CA GLU A 32 -1.04 -9.71 16.69
C GLU A 32 0.28 -9.70 17.45
N LYS A 33 1.34 -10.27 16.86
CA LYS A 33 2.71 -10.26 17.42
C LYS A 33 3.21 -8.84 17.73
N HIS A 34 2.83 -7.86 16.91
CA HIS A 34 3.29 -6.47 17.00
C HIS A 34 2.14 -5.49 17.25
N ALA A 35 1.11 -5.89 18.01
CA ALA A 35 -0.14 -5.13 18.17
C ALA A 35 0.06 -3.67 18.61
N GLU A 36 0.97 -3.40 19.55
CA GLU A 36 1.25 -2.03 20.00
C GLU A 36 1.86 -1.16 18.89
N TYR A 37 2.79 -1.72 18.11
CA TYR A 37 3.36 -1.01 16.96
C TYR A 37 2.28 -0.69 15.91
N VAL A 38 1.38 -1.64 15.63
CA VAL A 38 0.26 -1.41 14.69
C VAL A 38 -0.64 -0.28 15.21
N ARG A 39 -1.04 -0.32 16.49
CA ARG A 39 -1.88 0.72 17.09
C ARG A 39 -1.25 2.10 16.95
N GLN A 40 0.04 2.22 17.27
CA GLN A 40 0.77 3.49 17.20
C GLN A 40 0.87 4.02 15.76
N GLU A 41 1.22 3.19 14.79
CA GLU A 41 1.35 3.63 13.40
C GLU A 41 0.00 3.99 12.77
N VAL A 42 -1.08 3.25 13.08
CA VAL A 42 -2.43 3.60 12.63
C VAL A 42 -2.89 4.92 13.26
N GLN A 43 -2.70 5.10 14.56
CA GLN A 43 -3.09 6.35 15.23
C GLN A 43 -2.32 7.54 14.67
N LYS A 44 -1.00 7.40 14.47
CA LYS A 44 -0.17 8.42 13.84
C LYS A 44 -0.63 8.78 12.42
N ALA A 45 -1.08 7.81 11.63
CA ALA A 45 -1.61 8.06 10.30
C ALA A 45 -2.96 8.81 10.34
N ILE A 46 -3.82 8.50 11.34
CA ILE A 46 -5.07 9.24 11.60
C ILE A 46 -4.77 10.68 12.03
N ASP A 47 -3.86 10.87 13.01
CA ASP A 47 -3.52 12.20 13.54
C ASP A 47 -2.93 13.13 12.48
N ARG A 48 -2.25 12.55 11.49
CA ARG A 48 -1.69 13.26 10.33
C ARG A 48 -2.69 13.47 9.19
N GLY A 49 -3.91 12.94 9.30
CA GLY A 49 -4.93 13.04 8.25
C GLY A 49 -4.64 12.20 7.00
N VAL A 50 -3.74 11.23 7.08
CA VAL A 50 -3.34 10.36 5.95
C VAL A 50 -4.39 9.29 5.68
N ILE A 51 -5.02 8.80 6.75
CA ILE A 51 -6.14 7.86 6.69
C ILE A 51 -7.25 8.38 7.59
N ALA A 52 -8.48 7.96 7.30
CA ALA A 52 -9.65 8.25 8.12
C ALA A 52 -10.31 6.96 8.60
N ARG A 53 -11.11 7.08 9.66
CA ARG A 53 -11.95 5.96 10.11
C ARG A 53 -13.11 5.78 9.13
N TRP A 54 -13.30 4.54 8.67
CA TRP A 54 -14.50 4.19 7.93
C TRP A 54 -15.70 4.11 8.90
N THR A 55 -16.82 4.74 8.56
CA THR A 55 -18.03 4.80 9.39
C THR A 55 -19.19 4.10 8.69
N PRO A 56 -20.18 3.57 9.43
CA PRO A 56 -21.32 2.86 8.83
C PRO A 56 -22.12 3.70 7.84
N GLU A 57 -22.16 5.03 8.01
CA GLU A 57 -22.88 5.96 7.14
C GLU A 57 -22.27 6.02 5.73
N MET A 58 -21.00 5.63 5.57
CA MET A 58 -20.33 5.52 4.27
C MET A 58 -20.64 4.20 3.54
N GLY A 59 -21.41 3.31 4.16
CA GLY A 59 -21.80 2.01 3.59
C GLY A 59 -20.76 0.91 3.79
N SER A 60 -20.99 -0.23 3.13
CA SER A 60 -20.08 -1.38 3.21
C SER A 60 -18.88 -1.18 2.27
N PRO A 61 -17.63 -1.33 2.74
CA PRO A 61 -16.46 -1.23 1.88
C PRO A 61 -16.45 -2.39 0.87
N THR A 62 -16.12 -2.10 -0.38
CA THR A 62 -15.96 -3.13 -1.42
C THR A 62 -14.79 -4.04 -1.09
N VAL A 63 -13.63 -3.51 -0.69
CA VAL A 63 -12.48 -4.34 -0.35
C VAL A 63 -11.92 -3.91 1.00
N VAL A 64 -11.76 -4.87 1.92
CA VAL A 64 -11.02 -4.68 3.16
C VAL A 64 -9.70 -5.43 3.07
N ASN A 65 -8.59 -4.69 3.02
CA ASN A 65 -7.25 -5.29 2.95
C ASN A 65 -6.72 -5.59 4.36
N GLY A 66 -6.19 -6.80 4.53
CA GLY A 66 -5.48 -7.18 5.75
C GLY A 66 -4.15 -6.43 5.88
N LEU A 67 -3.80 -6.12 7.13
CA LEU A 67 -2.52 -5.55 7.51
C LEU A 67 -1.48 -6.65 7.78
N ARG A 68 -0.21 -6.28 7.63
CA ARG A 68 0.95 -7.10 7.96
C ARG A 68 2.05 -6.22 8.52
N VAL A 69 2.73 -6.70 9.55
CA VAL A 69 4.01 -6.12 9.99
C VAL A 69 5.16 -6.92 9.39
N VAL A 70 6.12 -6.22 8.81
CA VAL A 70 7.35 -6.76 8.23
C VAL A 70 8.56 -6.19 8.97
N GLU A 71 9.48 -7.06 9.39
CA GLU A 71 10.77 -6.68 9.94
C GLU A 71 11.74 -6.41 8.77
N SER A 72 12.41 -5.25 8.77
CA SER A 72 13.38 -4.90 7.74
C SER A 72 14.56 -5.87 7.73
N LYS A 73 15.33 -5.91 6.62
CA LYS A 73 16.63 -6.60 6.61
C LYS A 73 17.47 -6.09 7.80
N GLY A 74 17.93 -7.00 8.65
CA GLY A 74 18.64 -6.70 9.91
C GLY A 74 17.77 -6.59 11.17
N GLY A 75 16.44 -6.69 11.09
CA GLY A 75 15.54 -6.75 12.25
C GLY A 75 15.35 -5.43 13.01
N HIS A 76 16.00 -4.34 12.59
CA HIS A 76 16.02 -3.08 13.34
C HIS A 76 14.79 -2.17 13.14
N LYS A 77 13.98 -2.41 12.09
CA LYS A 77 12.84 -1.55 11.77
C LYS A 77 11.62 -2.36 11.40
N LEU A 78 10.51 -2.09 12.07
CA LEU A 78 9.19 -2.59 11.69
C LEU A 78 8.60 -1.71 10.58
N ARG A 79 7.83 -2.33 9.69
CA ARG A 79 7.03 -1.66 8.67
C ARG A 79 5.61 -2.20 8.70
N LEU A 80 4.64 -1.31 8.85
CA LEU A 80 3.22 -1.64 8.64
C LEU A 80 2.92 -1.60 7.14
N CYS A 81 2.39 -2.69 6.61
CA CYS A 81 2.06 -2.85 5.20
C CYS A 81 0.60 -3.30 5.05
N MET A 82 -0.09 -2.79 4.03
CA MET A 82 -1.31 -3.42 3.49
C MET A 82 -0.94 -4.23 2.25
N ASN A 83 -1.75 -5.24 1.93
CA ASN A 83 -1.59 -6.00 0.69
C ASN A 83 -2.68 -5.60 -0.33
N PRO A 84 -2.41 -4.66 -1.25
CA PRO A 84 -3.40 -4.18 -2.22
C PRO A 84 -3.44 -5.02 -3.51
N MET A 85 -2.88 -6.24 -3.53
CA MET A 85 -2.76 -7.01 -4.78
C MET A 85 -4.11 -7.24 -5.47
N TYR A 86 -5.18 -7.51 -4.72
CA TYR A 86 -6.50 -7.74 -5.30
C TYR A 86 -7.06 -6.50 -6.02
N PRO A 87 -7.22 -5.33 -5.36
CA PRO A 87 -7.71 -4.14 -6.08
C PRO A 87 -6.78 -3.71 -7.22
N ASN A 88 -5.46 -3.94 -7.11
CA ASN A 88 -4.51 -3.61 -8.20
C ASN A 88 -4.80 -4.35 -9.51
N LEU A 89 -5.41 -5.54 -9.49
CA LEU A 89 -5.76 -6.29 -10.70
C LEU A 89 -6.82 -5.59 -11.56
N PHE A 90 -7.61 -4.69 -10.95
CA PHE A 90 -8.68 -3.95 -11.62
C PHE A 90 -8.27 -2.53 -12.00
N MET A 91 -7.08 -2.08 -11.56
CA MET A 91 -6.60 -0.74 -11.83
C MET A 91 -6.12 -0.59 -13.27
N LYS A 92 -6.55 0.50 -13.93
CA LYS A 92 -5.94 0.95 -15.18
C LYS A 92 -4.79 1.89 -14.86
N ILE A 93 -3.56 1.40 -15.01
CA ILE A 93 -2.36 2.19 -14.76
C ILE A 93 -1.94 2.82 -16.09
N PRO A 94 -2.01 4.17 -16.24
CA PRO A 94 -1.49 4.82 -17.42
C PRO A 94 0.04 4.59 -17.49
N PRO A 95 0.60 4.34 -18.69
CA PRO A 95 2.04 4.19 -18.82
C PRO A 95 2.71 5.53 -18.49
N VAL A 96 3.58 5.51 -17.48
CA VAL A 96 4.48 6.63 -17.16
C VAL A 96 5.86 6.25 -17.66
N LYS A 97 6.44 7.09 -18.53
CA LYS A 97 7.82 6.93 -19.00
C LYS A 97 8.71 7.83 -18.15
N TYR A 98 9.62 7.22 -17.41
CA TYR A 98 10.67 7.93 -16.69
C TYR A 98 11.93 8.04 -17.53
N GLU A 99 12.77 9.01 -17.21
CA GLU A 99 14.17 9.04 -17.62
C GLU A 99 14.90 7.81 -17.07
N THR A 100 15.91 7.38 -17.80
CA THR A 100 16.80 6.28 -17.45
C THR A 100 18.12 6.82 -16.95
N ILE A 101 18.93 5.95 -16.33
CA ILE A 101 20.29 6.31 -15.93
C ILE A 101 21.15 6.76 -17.14
N ALA A 102 20.84 6.29 -18.35
CA ALA A 102 21.56 6.69 -19.56
C ALA A 102 21.30 8.16 -19.93
N ASP A 103 20.13 8.68 -19.59
CA ASP A 103 19.77 10.08 -19.84
C ASP A 103 20.55 11.03 -18.93
N VAL A 104 20.98 10.57 -17.74
CA VAL A 104 21.75 11.36 -16.75
C VAL A 104 23.03 11.94 -17.34
N CYS A 105 23.71 11.21 -18.24
CA CYS A 105 24.94 11.68 -18.90
C CYS A 105 24.73 12.95 -19.73
N GLY A 106 23.51 13.26 -20.16
CA GLY A 106 23.18 14.51 -20.83
C GLY A 106 23.03 15.72 -19.90
N PHE A 107 22.99 15.50 -18.59
CA PHE A 107 22.67 16.54 -17.59
C PHE A 107 23.80 16.85 -16.62
N VAL A 108 24.89 16.07 -16.60
CA VAL A 108 26.00 16.22 -15.64
C VAL A 108 27.37 16.17 -16.34
N GLN A 109 28.35 16.85 -15.76
CA GLN A 109 29.75 16.89 -16.21
C GLN A 109 30.70 16.53 -15.07
N GLU A 110 31.94 16.18 -15.45
CA GLU A 110 33.00 15.97 -14.46
C GLU A 110 33.25 17.26 -13.67
N GLY A 111 33.24 17.16 -12.34
CA GLY A 111 33.41 18.30 -11.44
C GLY A 111 32.10 18.94 -10.96
N ASP A 112 30.95 18.48 -11.47
CA ASP A 112 29.65 18.95 -10.97
C ASP A 112 29.40 18.53 -9.52
N TRP A 113 28.74 19.42 -8.77
CA TRP A 113 28.25 19.13 -7.43
C TRP A 113 26.85 18.54 -7.51
N LEU A 114 26.68 17.37 -6.89
CA LEU A 114 25.40 16.68 -6.83
C LEU A 114 24.86 16.72 -5.41
N PHE A 115 23.56 16.96 -5.27
CA PHE A 115 22.83 16.80 -4.02
C PHE A 115 21.58 15.96 -4.27
N THR A 116 21.19 15.19 -3.27
CA THR A 116 19.96 14.40 -3.29
C THR A 116 19.05 14.86 -2.17
N THR A 117 17.75 14.78 -2.42
CA THR A 117 16.73 14.98 -1.39
C THR A 117 15.84 13.75 -1.38
N ASP A 118 15.36 13.38 -0.20
CA ASP A 118 14.35 12.33 -0.02
C ASP A 118 13.08 13.01 0.47
N ASP A 119 12.01 12.96 -0.33
CA ASP A 119 10.69 13.38 0.12
C ASP A 119 10.08 12.25 0.98
N THR A 120 10.56 12.19 2.23
CA THR A 120 10.13 11.18 3.20
C THR A 120 8.61 11.26 3.37
N SER A 121 7.94 10.12 3.18
CA SER A 121 6.46 10.03 3.19
C SER A 121 5.78 10.79 2.03
N GLY A 122 6.46 11.06 0.92
CA GLY A 122 5.90 11.79 -0.23
C GLY A 122 4.55 11.27 -0.73
N TYR A 123 4.31 9.95 -0.68
CA TYR A 123 3.01 9.37 -1.02
C TYR A 123 1.84 9.88 -0.16
N TRP A 124 2.09 10.27 1.08
CA TRP A 124 1.07 10.78 2.00
C TRP A 124 0.62 12.20 1.66
N ASN A 125 1.40 12.91 0.84
CA ASN A 125 1.09 14.28 0.40
C ASN A 125 0.17 14.30 -0.84
N LEU A 126 -0.09 13.14 -1.47
CA LEU A 126 -0.96 13.02 -2.62
C LEU A 126 -2.39 12.68 -2.18
N LEU A 127 -3.35 13.54 -2.55
CA LEU A 127 -4.76 13.30 -2.28
C LEU A 127 -5.30 12.19 -3.20
N LEU A 128 -6.00 11.24 -2.60
CA LEU A 128 -6.77 10.22 -3.32
C LEU A 128 -8.18 10.75 -3.60
N HIS A 129 -8.69 10.49 -4.80
CA HIS A 129 -10.04 10.89 -5.25
C HIS A 129 -11.02 9.72 -5.18
#